data_AF-A0A076FC80-F1
#
_entry.id   AF-A0A076FC80-F1
#
_cell.length_a   1.000
_cell.length_b   1.000
_cell.length_c   1.000
_cell.angle_alpha   90.00
_cell.angle_beta   90.00
_cell.angle_gamma   90.00
#
_symmetry.space_group_name_H-M   'P 1'
#
loop_
_entity.id
_entity.type
_entity.pdbx_description
1 polymer ?
#
loop_
_entity_poly.entity_id
_entity_poly.type
_entity_poly.pdbx_seq_one_letter_code
_entity_poly.pdbx_strand_id
1 'polypeptide(L)'
;MNILMIIYCFIGLQIGLIFILFLKEIGAINKMLNTLDWIYMEIATHPKANKWVHIFGDSMYMIGGSVEGAGLYEYVNNDNILTGVLLFGIIMIIIGAYIKEKAKKKGF
;
A
#
# COMPACT_ATOMS: atom_id res chain seq x y z
N MET A 1 -25.67 0.97 15.77
CA MET A 1 -24.50 0.09 15.51
C MET A 1 -24.57 -1.07 16.51
N ASN A 2 -24.62 -2.32 16.04
CA ASN A 2 -24.96 -3.47 16.89
C ASN A 2 -23.74 -3.93 17.71
N ILE A 3 -23.91 -4.34 18.98
CA ILE A 3 -22.80 -4.74 19.87
C ILE A 3 -21.99 -5.90 19.26
N LEU A 4 -22.65 -6.85 18.60
CA LEU A 4 -21.97 -7.92 17.85
C LEU A 4 -21.00 -7.39 16.78
N MET A 5 -21.39 -6.33 16.06
CA MET A 5 -20.58 -5.77 14.97
C MET A 5 -19.29 -5.16 15.50
N ILE A 6 -19.35 -4.49 16.66
CA ILE A 6 -18.17 -3.93 17.34
C ILE A 6 -17.22 -5.05 17.76
N ILE A 7 -17.75 -6.15 18.32
CA ILE A 7 -16.96 -7.31 18.73
C ILE A 7 -16.25 -7.95 17.52
N TYR A 8 -16.95 -8.13 16.39
CA TYR A 8 -16.34 -8.67 15.18
C TYR A 8 -15.24 -7.77 14.61
N CYS A 9 -15.43 -6.45 14.60
CA CYS A 9 -14.38 -5.51 14.21
C CYS A 9 -13.15 -5.62 15.12
N PHE A 10 -13.36 -5.76 16.44
CA PHE A 10 -12.27 -5.87 17.42
C PHE A 10 -11.48 -7.17 17.26
N ILE A 11 -12.17 -8.30 17.03
CA ILE A 11 -11.55 -9.59 16.72
C ILE A 11 -10.77 -9.52 15.41
N GLY A 12 -11.36 -8.93 14.35
CA GLY A 12 -10.68 -8.75 13.07
C GLY A 12 -9.40 -7.92 13.18
N LEU A 13 -9.43 -6.85 13.96
CA LEU A 13 -8.27 -6.00 14.22
C LEU A 13 -7.16 -6.78 14.96
N GLN A 14 -7.50 -7.58 15.97
CA GLN A 14 -6.54 -8.41 16.70
C GLN A 14 -5.89 -9.46 15.79
N ILE A 15 -6.69 -10.15 14.97
CA ILE A 15 -6.18 -11.13 14.00
C ILE A 15 -5.23 -10.44 13.01
N GLY A 16 -5.60 -9.24 12.53
CA GLY A 16 -4.75 -8.43 11.66
C GLY A 16 -3.42 -8.06 12.32
N LEU A 17 -3.44 -7.62 13.59
CA LEU A 17 -2.21 -7.29 14.34
C LEU A 17 -1.30 -8.51 14.55
N ILE A 18 -1.87 -9.65 14.94
CA ILE A 18 -1.12 -10.91 15.10
C ILE A 18 -0.49 -11.32 13.76
N PHE A 19 -1.25 -11.19 12.67
CA PHE A 19 -0.74 -11.49 11.33
C PHE A 19 0.40 -10.56 10.92
N ILE A 20 0.32 -9.26 11.22
CA ILE A 20 1.41 -8.31 10.96
C ILE A 20 2.66 -8.68 11.77
N LEU A 21 2.51 -9.03 13.05
CA LEU A 21 3.62 -9.48 13.88
C LEU A 21 4.25 -10.77 13.32
N PHE A 22 3.43 -11.71 12.86
CA PHE A 22 3.89 -12.92 12.18
C PHE A 22 4.66 -12.60 10.88
N LEU A 23 4.13 -11.71 10.03
CA LEU A 23 4.81 -11.27 8.81
C LEU A 23 6.15 -10.58 9.10
N LYS A 24 6.24 -9.88 10.24
CA LYS A 24 7.51 -9.30 10.73
C LYS A 24 8.50 -10.40 11.13
N GLU A 25 8.04 -11.37 11.91
CA GLU A 25 8.84 -12.49 12.43
C GLU A 25 9.47 -13.31 11.30
N ILE A 26 8.68 -13.64 10.27
CA ILE A 26 9.16 -14.41 9.10
C ILE A 26 10.00 -13.56 8.13
N GLY A 27 10.25 -12.29 8.45
CA GLY A 27 11.03 -11.37 7.63
C GLY A 27 10.34 -10.95 6.33
N ALA A 28 9.06 -11.24 6.13
CA ALA A 28 8.31 -10.83 4.93
C ALA A 28 8.23 -9.31 4.82
N ILE A 29 8.06 -8.60 5.95
CA ILE A 29 8.08 -7.14 5.99
C ILE A 29 9.46 -6.60 5.56
N ASN A 30 10.55 -7.19 6.07
CA ASN A 30 11.90 -6.78 5.71
C ASN A 30 12.20 -7.08 4.24
N LYS A 31 11.75 -8.23 3.72
CA LYS A 31 11.87 -8.58 2.30
C LYS A 31 11.10 -7.58 1.42
N MET A 32 9.88 -7.23 1.81
CA MET A 32 9.07 -6.22 1.10
C MET A 32 9.77 -4.85 1.10
N LEU A 33 10.28 -4.40 2.24
CA LEU A 33 11.05 -3.16 2.37
C LEU A 33 12.30 -3.18 1.48
N ASN A 34 13.04 -4.29 1.44
CA ASN A 34 14.22 -4.44 0.59
C ASN A 34 13.87 -4.36 -0.91
N THR A 35 12.75 -4.95 -1.33
CA THR A 35 12.27 -4.84 -2.71
C THR A 35 11.86 -3.41 -3.05
N LEU A 36 11.13 -2.75 -2.15
CA LEU A 36 10.76 -1.34 -2.30
C LEU A 36 11.99 -0.43 -2.34
N ASP A 37 13.03 -0.76 -1.58
CA ASP A 37 14.31 -0.08 -1.59
C ASP A 37 15.04 -0.22 -2.92
N TRP A 38 15.05 -1.42 -3.49
CA TRP A 38 15.61 -1.68 -4.81
C TRP A 38 14.88 -0.85 -5.87
N ILE A 39 13.55 -0.87 -5.90
CA ILE A 39 12.73 -0.07 -6.84
C ILE A 39 13.05 1.42 -6.69
N TYR A 40 13.08 1.93 -5.46
CA TYR A 40 13.41 3.33 -5.21
C TYR A 40 14.82 3.68 -5.71
N MET A 41 15.82 2.84 -5.41
CA MET A 41 17.20 3.10 -5.80
C MET A 41 17.37 3.07 -7.32
N GLU A 42 16.68 2.18 -8.02
CA GLU A 42 16.70 2.12 -9.48
C GLU A 42 16.22 3.45 -10.10
N ILE A 43 15.12 4.01 -9.59
CA ILE A 43 14.56 5.27 -10.08
C ILE A 43 15.41 6.46 -9.64
N ALA A 44 15.88 6.47 -8.39
CA ALA A 44 16.63 7.58 -7.81
C ALA A 44 18.06 7.70 -8.34
N THR A 45 18.69 6.59 -8.76
CA THR A 45 20.05 6.62 -9.34
C THR A 45 20.03 6.94 -10.83
N HIS A 46 18.89 6.84 -11.50
CA HIS A 46 18.79 7.12 -12.93
C HIS A 46 18.90 8.64 -13.20
N PRO A 47 19.86 9.10 -14.01
CA PRO A 47 20.19 10.53 -14.17
C PRO A 47 19.05 11.39 -14.71
N LYS A 48 18.10 10.78 -15.45
CA LYS A 48 16.90 11.46 -15.97
C LYS A 48 15.68 11.33 -15.07
N ALA A 49 15.58 10.27 -14.26
CA ALA A 49 14.37 9.94 -13.50
C ALA A 49 14.44 10.40 -12.03
N ASN A 50 15.64 10.64 -11.50
CA ASN A 50 15.85 11.05 -10.12
C ASN A 50 15.00 12.28 -9.70
N LYS A 51 14.95 13.30 -10.56
CA LYS A 51 14.14 14.51 -10.31
C LYS A 51 12.63 14.26 -10.25
N TRP A 52 12.17 13.14 -10.81
CA TRP A 52 10.76 12.79 -10.92
C TRP A 52 10.34 11.73 -9.91
N VAL A 53 11.24 11.26 -9.04
CA VAL A 53 10.95 10.21 -8.05
C VAL A 53 9.78 10.60 -7.15
N HIS A 54 9.71 11.86 -6.71
CA HIS A 54 8.61 12.35 -5.87
C HIS A 54 7.28 12.33 -6.63
N ILE A 55 7.26 12.81 -7.89
CA ILE A 55 6.09 12.78 -8.78
C ILE A 55 5.65 11.34 -9.06
N PHE A 56 6.59 10.41 -9.27
CA PHE A 56 6.29 9.00 -9.47
C PHE A 56 5.64 8.39 -8.23
N GLY A 57 6.19 8.65 -7.03
CA GLY A 57 5.61 8.20 -5.77
C GLY A 57 4.19 8.73 -5.55
N ASP A 58 3.99 10.04 -5.76
CA ASP A 58 2.67 10.68 -5.66
C ASP A 58 1.68 10.12 -6.69
N SER A 59 2.13 9.90 -7.93
CA SER A 59 1.29 9.34 -9.00
C SER A 59 0.84 7.91 -8.67
N MET A 60 1.77 7.06 -8.21
CA MET A 60 1.46 5.69 -7.80
C MET A 60 0.47 5.67 -6.63
N TYR A 61 0.66 6.56 -5.64
CA TYR A 61 -0.25 6.69 -4.50
C TYR A 61 -1.65 7.13 -4.92
N MET A 62 -1.76 8.14 -5.80
CA MET A 62 -3.05 8.64 -6.28
C MET A 62 -3.77 7.63 -7.19
N ILE A 63 -3.05 6.98 -8.11
CA ILE A 63 -3.61 5.94 -8.98
C ILE A 63 -4.09 4.77 -8.12
N GLY A 64 -3.25 4.28 -7.20
CA GLY A 64 -3.62 3.19 -6.30
C GLY A 64 -4.86 3.52 -5.46
N GLY A 65 -4.93 4.73 -4.89
CA GLY A 65 -6.11 5.19 -4.15
C GLY A 65 -7.37 5.28 -5.00
N SER A 66 -7.24 5.69 -6.26
CA SER A 66 -8.37 5.78 -7.21
C SER A 66 -8.88 4.40 -7.61
N VAL A 67 -7.96 3.46 -7.87
CA VAL A 67 -8.29 2.06 -8.16
C VAL A 67 -8.95 1.38 -6.97
N GLU A 68 -8.42 1.60 -5.76
CA GLU A 68 -9.01 1.07 -4.52
C GLU A 68 -10.42 1.62 -4.29
N GLY A 69 -10.60 2.93 -4.47
CA GLY A 69 -11.91 3.59 -4.37
C GLY A 69 -12.93 3.03 -5.37
N ALA A 70 -12.50 2.77 -6.61
CA ALA A 70 -13.35 2.14 -7.62
C ALA A 70 -13.72 0.69 -7.25
N GLY A 71 -12.76 -0.10 -6.75
CA GLY A 71 -13.03 -1.46 -6.27
C GLY A 71 -13.99 -1.49 -5.09
N LEU A 72 -13.85 -0.55 -4.14
CA LEU A 72 -14.77 -0.42 -3.00
C LEU A 72 -16.16 0.04 -3.44
N TYR A 73 -16.25 0.96 -4.41
CA TYR A 73 -17.54 1.39 -4.97
C TYR A 73 -18.29 0.21 -5.59
N GLU A 74 -17.60 -0.63 -6.36
CA GLU A 74 -18.19 -1.80 -6.98
C GLU A 74 -18.67 -2.81 -5.93
N TYR A 75 -17.89 -3.02 -4.87
CA TYR A 75 -18.29 -3.88 -3.76
C TYR A 75 -19.55 -3.37 -3.05
N VAL A 76 -19.64 -2.07 -2.77
CA VAL A 76 -20.75 -1.48 -2.01
C VAL A 76 -22.05 -1.42 -2.82
N ASN A 77 -21.97 -1.15 -4.13
CA ASN A 77 -23.17 -0.92 -4.95
C ASN A 77 -23.64 -2.15 -5.72
N ASN A 78 -22.73 -3.08 -6.04
CA ASN A 78 -23.03 -4.22 -6.90
C ASN A 78 -22.75 -5.57 -6.22
N ASP A 79 -22.39 -5.57 -4.92
CA ASP A 79 -21.99 -6.76 -4.14
C ASP A 79 -20.88 -7.61 -4.80
N ASN A 80 -20.13 -7.00 -5.72
CA ASN A 80 -19.14 -7.68 -6.55
C ASN A 80 -17.72 -7.36 -6.04
N ILE A 81 -17.05 -8.38 -5.51
CA ILE A 81 -15.70 -8.24 -4.97
C ILE A 81 -14.68 -8.39 -6.11
N LEU A 82 -14.17 -7.26 -6.60
CA LEU A 82 -13.06 -7.22 -7.54
C LEU A 82 -11.72 -7.38 -6.83
N THR A 83 -11.46 -8.56 -6.27
CA THR A 83 -10.26 -8.84 -5.45
C THR A 83 -8.96 -8.44 -6.15
N GLY A 84 -8.83 -8.65 -7.45
CA GLY A 84 -7.63 -8.26 -8.21
C GLY A 84 -7.43 -6.75 -8.27
N VAL A 85 -8.51 -5.98 -8.38
CA VAL A 85 -8.49 -4.50 -8.42
C VAL A 85 -8.08 -3.95 -7.05
N LEU A 86 -8.67 -4.49 -5.98
CA LEU A 86 -8.36 -4.10 -4.60
C LEU A 86 -6.91 -4.44 -4.24
N LEU A 87 -6.44 -5.65 -4.58
CA LEU A 87 -5.04 -6.02 -4.32
C LEU A 87 -4.07 -5.13 -5.11
N PHE A 88 -4.37 -4.83 -6.37
CA PHE A 88 -3.55 -3.95 -7.19
C PHE A 88 -3.52 -2.51 -6.65
N GLY A 89 -4.68 -1.98 -6.23
CA GLY A 89 -4.81 -0.67 -5.58
C GLY A 89 -3.93 -0.57 -4.34
N ILE A 90 -4.07 -1.51 -3.41
CA ILE A 90 -3.25 -1.60 -2.19
C ILE A 90 -1.75 -1.66 -2.51
N ILE A 91 -1.33 -2.50 -3.47
CA ILE A 91 0.09 -2.62 -3.86
C ILE A 91 0.63 -1.27 -4.37
N MET A 92 -0.12 -0.58 -5.23
CA MET A 92 0.29 0.73 -5.75
C MET A 92 0.34 1.80 -4.67
N ILE A 93 -0.61 1.80 -3.73
CA ILE A 93 -0.61 2.70 -2.56
C ILE A 93 0.64 2.47 -1.73
N ILE A 94 0.98 1.22 -1.42
CA ILE A 94 2.17 0.87 -0.61
C ILE A 94 3.45 1.33 -1.30
N ILE A 95 3.61 1.03 -2.60
CA ILE A 95 4.79 1.46 -3.38
C ILE A 95 4.88 2.99 -3.42
N GLY A 96 3.78 3.66 -3.77
CA GLY A 96 3.74 5.12 -3.89
C GLY A 96 4.04 5.83 -2.57
N ALA A 97 3.40 5.39 -1.48
CA ALA A 97 3.64 5.92 -0.14
C ALA A 97 5.10 5.74 0.29
N TYR A 98 5.68 4.57 0.03
CA TYR A 98 7.08 4.28 0.36
C TYR A 98 8.06 5.19 -0.37
N ILE A 99 7.90 5.29 -1.69
CA ILE A 99 8.77 6.12 -2.55
C ILE A 99 8.65 7.59 -2.15
N LYS A 100 7.43 8.08 -1.90
CA LYS A 100 7.16 9.44 -1.44
C LYS A 100 7.86 9.75 -0.12
N GLU A 101 7.73 8.87 0.87
CA GLU A 101 8.36 9.07 2.17
C GLU A 101 9.89 9.09 2.06
N LYS A 102 10.46 8.17 1.26
CA LYS A 102 11.90 8.08 1.06
C LYS A 102 12.45 9.26 0.24
N ALA A 103 11.72 9.74 -0.76
CA ALA A 103 12.06 10.95 -1.53
C ALA A 103 12.11 12.18 -0.61
N LYS A 104 11.09 12.37 0.23
CA LYS A 104 11.03 13.47 1.20
C LYS A 104 12.20 13.45 2.18
N LYS A 105 12.60 12.27 2.69
CA LYS A 105 13.77 12.11 3.59
C LYS A 105 15.09 12.46 2.93
N LYS A 106 15.21 12.33 1.61
CA LYS A 106 16.44 12.64 0.84
C LYS A 106 16.46 14.08 0.27
N GLY A 107 15.46 14.91 0.57
CA GLY A 107 15.43 16.32 0.16
C GLY A 107 15.02 16.55 -1.29
N PHE A 108 14.24 15.63 -1.87
CA PHE A 108 13.54 15.84 -3.13
C PHE A 108 12.19 16.52 -2.92
#